data_AF-A0A0F9LR97-F1
#
_entry.id   AF-A0A0F9LR97-F1
#
_cell.length_a   1.000
_cell.length_b   1.000
_cell.length_c   1.000
_cell.angle_alpha   90.00
_cell.angle_beta   90.00
_cell.angle_gamma   90.00
#
_symmetry.space_group_name_H-M   'P 1'
#
loop_
_entity.id
_entity.type
_entity.pdbx_description
1 polymer ?
#
loop_
_entity_poly.entity_id
_entity_poly.type
_entity_poly.pdbx_seq_one_letter_code
_entity_poly.pdbx_strand_id
1 'polypeptide(L)' 'MLIFLGNICHVIIKCGSEKFLTTITQLSKEKLGLKKGTEVFINFKATDITLI' A
#
# COMPACT_ATOMS: atom_id res chain seq x y z
N MET A 1 0.69 -5.70 -6.48
CA MET A 1 0.71 -7.13 -6.08
C MET A 1 0.39 -7.20 -4.59
N LEU A 2 -0.41 -8.16 -4.15
CA LEU A 2 -0.83 -8.33 -2.76
C LEU A 2 -0.16 -9.56 -2.17
N ILE A 3 0.53 -9.41 -1.03
CA ILE A 3 1.16 -10.53 -0.30
C ILE A 3 0.54 -10.59 1.09
N PHE A 4 0.05 -11.77 1.49
CA PHE A 4 -0.56 -12.02 2.79
C PHE A 4 0.47 -12.48 3.83
N LEU A 5 0.46 -11.86 5.02
CA LEU A 5 1.44 -12.11 6.09
C LEU A 5 0.75 -12.14 7.46
N GLY A 6 -0.35 -12.87 7.59
CA GLY A 6 -1.18 -12.88 8.81
C GLY A 6 -2.02 -11.60 8.90
N ASN A 7 -1.99 -10.87 10.02
CA ASN A 7 -2.89 -9.72 10.22
C ASN A 7 -2.57 -8.50 9.32
N ILE A 8 -1.47 -8.55 8.58
CA ILE A 8 -1.03 -7.53 7.63
C ILE A 8 -0.90 -8.10 6.21
N CYS A 9 -0.94 -7.19 5.24
CA CYS A 9 -0.63 -7.50 3.87
C CYS A 9 0.20 -6.38 3.25
N HIS A 10 1.05 -6.77 2.30
CA HIS A 10 1.80 -5.82 1.49
C HIS A 10 1.00 -5.47 0.24
N VAL A 11 0.94 -4.18 -0.07
CA VAL A 11 0.36 -3.63 -1.29
C VAL A 11 1.47 -2.94 -2.07
N ILE A 12 1.78 -3.46 -3.25
CA ILE A 12 2.66 -2.79 -4.20
C ILE A 12 1.82 -1.91 -5.11
N ILE A 13 2.12 -0.61 -5.09
CA ILE A 13 1.43 0.44 -5.83
C ILE A 13 2.41 1.02 -6.85
N LYS A 14 1.97 1.15 -8.12
CA LYS A 14 2.76 1.74 -9.20
C LYS A 14 2.26 3.16 -9.47
N CYS A 15 3.16 4.14 -9.46
CA CYS A 15 2.86 5.52 -9.81
C CYS A 15 3.89 5.97 -10.86
N GLY A 16 3.49 6.02 -12.13
CA GLY A 16 4.42 6.28 -13.23
C GLY A 16 5.52 5.21 -13.35
N SER A 17 6.79 5.64 -13.33
CA SER A 17 7.98 4.77 -13.28
C SER A 17 8.23 4.16 -11.89
N GLU A 18 7.70 4.79 -10.84
CA GLU A 18 7.99 4.44 -9.46
C GLU A 18 7.08 3.33 -8.92
N LYS A 19 7.61 2.61 -7.92
CA LYS A 19 6.86 1.60 -7.17
C LYS A 19 7.01 1.85 -5.68
N PHE A 20 5.88 1.84 -4.98
CA PHE A 20 5.81 1.96 -3.53
C PHE A 20 5.36 0.64 -2.93
N LEU A 21 6.05 0.19 -1.90
CA LEU A 21 5.64 -0.93 -1.06
C LEU A 21 5.02 -0.36 0.21
N THR A 22 3.73 -0.63 0.41
CA THR A 22 3.01 -0.25 1.63
C THR A 22 2.59 -1.49 2.39
N THR A 23 2.54 -1.39 3.72
CA THR A 23 1.98 -2.41 4.60
C THR A 23 0.69 -1.89 5.21
N ILE A 24 -0.40 -2.64 5.08
CA ILE A 24 -1.69 -2.34 5.72
C ILE A 24 -2.22 -3.57 6.44
N THR A 25 -3.19 -3.40 7.32
CA THR A 25 -3.89 -4.54 7.93
C THR A 25 -4.76 -5.26 6.90
N GLN A 26 -4.94 -6.57 7.07
CA GLN A 26 -5.86 -7.34 6.25
C GLN A 26 -7.28 -6.76 6.30
N LEU A 27 -7.72 -6.33 7.49
CA LEU A 27 -9.02 -5.67 7.69
C LEU A 27 -9.17 -4.41 6.81
N SER A 28 -8.12 -3.61 6.69
CA SER A 28 -8.14 -2.41 5.83
C SER A 28 -8.27 -2.79 4.36
N LYS A 29 -7.55 -3.82 3.91
CA LYS A 29 -7.65 -4.37 2.54
C LYS A 29 -9.08 -4.80 2.22
N GLU A 30 -9.74 -5.49 3.15
CA GLU A 30 -11.10 -5.99 2.99
C GLU A 30 -12.13 -4.87 3.00
N LYS A 31 -12.06 -3.95 3.98
CA LYS A 31 -12.96 -2.79 4.07
C LYS A 31 -12.89 -1.87 2.86
N LEU A 32 -11.70 -1.67 2.30
CA LEU A 32 -11.48 -0.85 1.12
C LEU A 32 -11.69 -1.62 -0.20
N GLY A 33 -11.98 -2.92 -0.13
CA GLY A 33 -12.20 -3.75 -1.31
C GLY A 33 -10.99 -3.83 -2.25
N LEU A 34 -9.77 -3.68 -1.72
CA LEU A 34 -8.56 -3.58 -2.54
C LEU A 34 -8.29 -4.89 -3.30
N LYS A 35 -8.15 -4.75 -4.62
CA LYS A 35 -7.83 -5.82 -5.56
C LYS A 35 -6.71 -5.36 -6.50
N LYS A 36 -6.15 -6.30 -7.27
CA LYS A 36 -5.15 -5.95 -8.29
C LYS A 36 -5.81 -5.03 -9.33
N GLY A 37 -5.15 -3.90 -9.63
CA GLY A 37 -5.64 -2.92 -10.60
C GLY A 37 -6.55 -1.84 -10.02
N THR A 38 -6.90 -1.89 -8.73
CA THR A 38 -7.59 -0.81 -8.05
C THR A 38 -6.73 0.46 -8.05
N GLU A 39 -7.30 1.58 -8.49
CA GLU A 39 -6.70 2.90 -8.32
C GLU A 39 -6.82 3.34 -6.87
N VAL A 40 -5.72 3.85 -6.33
CA VAL A 40 -5.61 4.22 -4.91
C VAL A 40 -4.80 5.50 -4.76
N PHE A 41 -5.03 6.20 -3.65
CA PHE A 41 -4.20 7.30 -3.20
C PHE A 41 -3.36 6.86 -2.01
N ILE A 42 -2.08 7.23 -2.00
CA ILE A 42 -1.17 6.96 -0.88
C ILE A 42 -1.01 8.24 -0.08
N ASN A 43 -1.19 8.16 1.24
CA ASN A 43 -0.88 9.25 2.14
C ASN A 43 0.46 8.97 2.83
N PHE A 44 1.41 9.90 2.66
CA PHE A 44 2.69 9.87 3.37
C PHE A 44 2.67 10.94 4.46
N LYS A 45 2.93 10.54 5.70
CA LYS A 45 3.12 11.49 6.79
C LYS A 45 4.48 12.17 6.61
N ALA A 46 4.50 13.49 6.52
CA ALA A 46 5.72 14.25 6.23
C ALA A 46 6.87 13.98 7.21
N THR A 47 6.56 13.72 8.49
CA THR A 47 7.57 13.42 9.53
C THR A 47 8.28 12.09 9.34
N ASP A 48 7.73 11.20 8.53
CA ASP A 48 8.25 9.84 8.34
C ASP A 48 9.07 9.72 7.04
N ILE A 49 9.24 10.83 6.32
CA ILE A 49 10.02 10.92 5.07
C ILE A 49 11.45 11.35 5.38
N THR A 50 12.43 10.59 4.89
CA THR A 50 13.84 10.96 4.92
C THR A 50 14.27 11.42 3.53
N LEU A 51 14.91 12.59 3.46
CA LEU A 51 15.56 13.08 2.24
C LEU A 51 17.02 12.64 2.25
N ILE A 52 17.44 11.97 1.19
CA ILE A 52 18.81 11.47 0.97
C ILE A 52 19.48 12.22 -0.17
#